data_AF-A0A662GCY2-F1
#
_entry.id   AF-A0A662GCY2-F1
#
_cell.length_a   1.000
_cell.length_b   1.000
_cell.length_c   1.000
_cell.angle_alpha   90.00
_cell.angle_beta   90.00
_cell.angle_gamma   90.00
#
_symmetry.space_group_name_H-M   'P 1'
#
loop_
_entity.id
_entity.type
_entity.pdbx_description
1 polymer ?
#
loop_
_entity_poly.entity_id
_entity_poly.type
_entity_poly.pdbx_seq_one_letter_code
_entity_poly.pdbx_strand_id
1 'polypeptide(L)'
;MSRGQALRRRGAPGFNIRSLPYEVKIYLNNQVLVPASLVRALGLREARRARVTLEYEGTEFSIDVKLLRTRYTDSRQFTIPREARERYGLKPGLTVKVKKIEPLP
;
A
#
# COMPACT_ATOMS: atom_id res chain seq x y z
N MET A 1 -2.88 42.54 -15.12
CA MET A 1 -1.93 42.45 -13.99
C MET A 1 -2.57 41.71 -12.82
N SER A 2 -1.74 40.95 -12.10
CA SER A 2 -1.93 40.38 -10.74
C SER A 2 -2.70 39.06 -10.53
N ARG A 3 -1.92 37.97 -10.68
CA ARG A 3 -1.64 36.90 -9.69
C ARG A 3 -2.81 36.37 -8.84
N GLY A 4 -3.42 35.30 -9.34
CA GLY A 4 -4.02 34.27 -8.48
C GLY A 4 -2.91 33.37 -7.93
N GLN A 5 -2.41 33.66 -6.73
CA GLN A 5 -1.53 32.74 -6.00
C GLN A 5 -2.29 31.45 -5.72
N ALA A 6 -2.00 30.40 -6.48
CA ALA A 6 -2.39 29.05 -6.12
C ALA A 6 -1.76 28.74 -4.76
N LEU A 7 -2.62 28.55 -3.75
CA LEU A 7 -2.25 28.06 -2.43
C LEU A 7 -1.35 26.82 -2.62
N ARG A 8 -0.04 26.99 -2.43
CA ARG A 8 0.91 25.89 -2.37
C ARG A 8 0.50 25.00 -1.20
N ARG A 9 -0.25 23.94 -1.50
CA ARG A 9 -0.56 22.87 -0.55
C ARG A 9 0.76 22.36 0.00
N ARG A 10 1.01 22.57 1.30
CA ARG A 10 2.14 21.99 2.02
C ARG A 10 1.92 20.47 2.10
N GLY A 11 2.91 19.71 1.67
CA GLY A 11 2.89 18.24 1.63
C GLY A 11 3.29 17.72 0.25
N ALA A 12 4.12 16.68 0.19
CA ALA A 12 4.41 15.99 -1.06
C ALA A 12 3.08 15.57 -1.73
N PRO A 13 2.95 15.65 -3.06
CA PRO A 13 1.74 15.18 -3.75
C PRO A 13 1.47 13.74 -3.30
N GLY A 14 0.33 13.51 -2.65
CA GLY A 14 -0.04 12.16 -2.23
C GLY A 14 -0.11 11.25 -3.47
N PHE A 15 0.36 10.00 -3.34
CA PHE A 15 0.24 9.01 -4.41
C PHE A 15 -1.22 8.92 -4.89
N ASN A 16 -1.51 9.36 -6.12
CA ASN A 16 -2.86 9.32 -6.68
C ASN A 16 -3.17 7.93 -7.29
N ILE A 17 -3.00 6.89 -6.48
CA ILE A 17 -3.31 5.51 -6.87
C ILE A 17 -4.71 5.20 -6.35
N ARG A 18 -5.64 4.92 -7.27
CA ARG A 18 -7.06 4.68 -6.96
C ARG A 18 -7.55 3.29 -7.34
N SER A 19 -6.74 2.54 -8.08
CA SER A 19 -7.08 1.22 -8.61
C SER A 19 -5.94 0.23 -8.37
N LEU A 20 -6.31 -1.04 -8.40
CA LEU A 20 -5.41 -2.15 -8.53
C LEU A 20 -5.30 -2.55 -10.02
N PRO A 21 -4.19 -3.15 -10.47
CA PRO A 21 -2.97 -3.35 -9.70
C PRO A 21 -2.14 -2.06 -9.58
N TYR A 22 -1.24 -2.00 -8.59
CA TYR A 22 -0.24 -0.93 -8.50
C TYR A 22 1.12 -1.47 -8.05
N GLU A 23 2.18 -0.78 -8.45
CA GLU A 23 3.55 -1.13 -8.05
C GLU A 23 4.01 -0.26 -6.88
N VAL A 24 4.74 -0.87 -5.96
CA VAL A 24 5.18 -0.22 -4.72
C VAL A 24 6.46 -0.84 -4.21
N LYS A 25 7.34 0.01 -3.70
CA LYS A 25 8.60 -0.40 -3.09
C LYS A 25 8.37 -0.92 -1.67
N ILE A 26 8.98 -2.05 -1.34
CA ILE A 26 9.04 -2.58 0.02
C ILE A 26 9.93 -1.66 0.86
N TYR A 27 9.41 -1.13 1.96
CA TYR A 27 10.15 -0.27 2.89
C TYR A 27 11.17 -1.06 3.72
N LEU A 28 12.13 -0.35 4.33
CA LEU A 28 13.20 -0.92 5.16
C LEU A 28 12.68 -1.84 6.28
N ASN A 29 11.50 -1.53 6.81
CA ASN A 29 10.83 -2.33 7.83
C ASN A 29 9.96 -3.46 7.28
N ASN A 30 10.16 -3.85 6.01
CA ASN A 30 9.39 -4.87 5.28
C ASN A 30 7.91 -4.53 5.09
N GLN A 31 7.56 -3.25 5.19
CA GLN A 31 6.18 -2.81 4.98
C GLN A 31 5.92 -2.34 3.57
N VAL A 32 4.66 -2.46 3.18
CA VAL A 32 4.11 -1.95 1.94
C VAL A 32 3.04 -0.93 2.27
N LEU A 33 3.07 0.22 1.60
CA LEU A 33 2.08 1.27 1.71
C LEU A 33 0.86 0.98 0.82
N VAL A 34 -0.33 1.13 1.39
CA VAL A 34 -1.59 1.24 0.68
C VAL A 34 -2.03 2.70 0.72
N PRO A 35 -2.01 3.41 -0.42
CA PRO A 35 -2.35 4.83 -0.48
C PRO A 35 -3.77 5.12 0.04
N ALA A 36 -3.93 6.27 0.70
CA ALA A 36 -5.20 6.68 1.30
C ALA A 36 -6.36 6.71 0.27
N SER A 37 -6.08 7.11 -0.96
CA SER A 37 -7.04 7.09 -2.06
C SER A 37 -7.53 5.68 -2.39
N LEU A 38 -6.63 4.70 -2.41
CA LEU A 38 -6.97 3.29 -2.64
C LEU A 38 -7.71 2.69 -1.46
N VAL A 39 -7.29 2.99 -0.22
CA VAL A 39 -8.01 2.57 1.00
C VAL A 39 -9.47 3.00 0.95
N ARG A 40 -9.73 4.26 0.55
CA ARG A 40 -11.09 4.77 0.39
C ARG A 40 -11.85 4.07 -0.72
N ALA A 41 -11.22 3.90 -1.88
CA ALA A 41 -11.84 3.25 -3.04
C ALA A 41 -12.24 1.79 -2.76
N LEU A 42 -11.44 1.08 -1.95
CA LEU A 42 -11.69 -0.32 -1.57
C LEU A 42 -12.50 -0.48 -0.28
N GLY A 43 -12.96 0.61 0.34
CA GLY A 43 -13.74 0.53 1.60
C GLY A 43 -12.96 0.02 2.82
N LEU A 44 -11.63 0.08 2.81
CA LEU A 44 -10.76 -0.51 3.84
C LEU A 44 -10.56 0.38 5.08
N ARG A 45 -11.35 1.45 5.24
CA ARG A 45 -11.17 2.45 6.32
C ARG A 45 -11.29 1.89 7.72
N GLU A 46 -12.17 0.92 7.93
CA GLU A 46 -12.37 0.25 9.22
C GLU A 46 -11.77 -1.17 9.25
N ALA A 47 -11.26 -1.65 8.11
CA ALA A 47 -10.61 -2.95 8.03
C ALA A 47 -9.36 -3.00 8.92
N ARG A 48 -9.25 -4.04 9.74
CA ARG A 48 -8.09 -4.32 10.59
C ARG A 48 -7.16 -5.35 9.95
N ARG A 49 -7.71 -6.21 9.10
CA ARG A 49 -7.01 -7.29 8.41
C ARG A 49 -7.46 -7.33 6.95
N ALA A 50 -6.57 -7.83 6.10
CA ALA A 50 -6.88 -8.06 4.70
C ALA A 50 -6.09 -9.26 4.18
N ARG A 51 -6.65 -9.93 3.18
CA ARG A 51 -5.92 -10.82 2.29
C ARG A 51 -5.40 -10.01 1.12
N VAL A 52 -4.08 -10.01 0.93
CA VAL A 52 -3.40 -9.25 -0.12
C VAL A 52 -2.77 -10.22 -1.11
N THR A 53 -3.06 -10.04 -2.39
CA THR A 53 -2.41 -10.77 -3.48
C THR A 53 -1.32 -9.89 -4.07
N LEU A 54 -0.10 -10.41 -4.06
CA LEU A 54 1.10 -9.77 -4.58
C LEU A 54 1.64 -10.58 -5.78
N GLU A 55 2.32 -9.88 -6.68
CA GLU A 55 3.08 -10.46 -7.78
C GLU A 55 4.51 -9.93 -7.70
N TYR A 56 5.48 -10.86 -7.77
CA TYR A 56 6.91 -10.57 -7.81
C TYR A 56 7.61 -11.57 -8.74
N GLU A 57 8.43 -11.08 -9.67
CA GLU A 57 9.13 -11.90 -10.68
C GLU A 57 8.22 -12.93 -11.39
N GLY A 58 6.99 -12.51 -11.74
CA GLY A 58 6.00 -13.36 -12.41
C GLY A 58 5.31 -14.40 -11.51
N THR A 59 5.66 -14.48 -10.23
CA THR A 59 5.00 -15.34 -9.25
C THR A 59 3.94 -14.59 -8.48
N GLU A 60 2.69 -15.07 -8.51
CA GLU A 60 1.58 -14.53 -7.74
C GLU A 60 1.35 -15.33 -6.46
N PHE A 61 1.17 -14.63 -5.33
CA PHE A 61 0.92 -15.24 -4.03
C PHE A 61 0.04 -14.36 -3.15
N SER A 62 -0.69 -14.97 -2.23
CA SER A 62 -1.58 -14.26 -1.29
C SER A 62 -1.11 -14.41 0.15
N ILE A 63 -1.23 -13.33 0.93
CA ILE A 63 -0.88 -13.27 2.34
C ILE A 63 -1.99 -12.58 3.15
N ASP A 64 -2.26 -13.12 4.33
CA ASP A 64 -3.15 -12.47 5.29
C ASP A 64 -2.33 -11.55 6.19
N VAL A 65 -2.73 -10.28 6.27
CA VAL A 65 -1.96 -9.24 6.94
C VAL A 65 -2.82 -8.36 7.82
N LYS A 66 -2.19 -7.75 8.83
CA LYS A 66 -2.78 -6.65 9.60
C LYS A 66 -2.58 -5.35 8.84
N LEU A 67 -3.65 -4.55 8.74
CA LEU A 67 -3.63 -3.20 8.17
C LEU A 67 -3.33 -2.17 9.27
N LEU A 68 -2.09 -1.73 9.34
CA LEU A 68 -1.61 -0.73 10.28
C LEU A 68 -2.14 0.66 9.91
N ARG A 69 -2.72 1.37 10.88
CA ARG A 69 -3.19 2.76 10.73
C ARG A 69 -2.02 3.73 10.80
N THR A 70 -2.07 4.75 9.94
CA THR A 70 -1.22 5.94 10.07
C THR A 70 -1.96 7.06 10.81
N ARG A 71 -1.25 7.88 11.59
CA ARG A 71 -1.86 8.85 12.54
C ARG A 71 -2.73 9.93 11.90
N TYR A 72 -2.36 10.44 10.71
CA TYR A 72 -2.97 11.64 10.12
C TYR A 72 -3.57 11.41 8.71
N THR A 73 -3.74 10.15 8.29
CA THR A 73 -4.21 9.83 6.94
C THR A 73 -4.89 8.46 6.93
N ASP A 74 -5.87 8.29 6.03
CA ASP A 74 -6.55 7.01 5.76
C ASP A 74 -5.61 5.93 5.20
N SER A 75 -4.38 6.28 4.82
CA SER A 75 -3.39 5.32 4.34
C SER A 75 -3.19 4.17 5.32
N ARG A 76 -2.95 2.99 4.76
CA ARG A 76 -2.62 1.79 5.53
C ARG A 76 -1.24 1.30 5.17
N GLN A 77 -0.64 0.56 6.08
CA GLN A 77 0.56 -0.20 5.82
C GLN A 77 0.34 -1.65 6.23
N PHE A 78 1.03 -2.57 5.59
CA PHE A 78 1.08 -3.94 6.06
C PHE A 78 2.51 -4.46 5.97
N THR A 79 2.88 -5.34 6.89
CA THR A 79 4.18 -5.99 6.89
C THR A 79 4.09 -7.29 6.11
N ILE A 80 5.03 -7.54 5.19
CA ILE A 80 5.14 -8.84 4.52
C ILE A 80 5.66 -9.87 5.53
N PRO A 81 4.91 -10.95 5.82
CA PRO A 81 5.32 -11.98 6.78
C PRO A 81 6.68 -12.60 6.44
N ARG A 82 7.44 -12.98 7.47
CA ARG A 82 8.78 -13.57 7.30
C ARG A 82 8.78 -14.78 6.36
N GLU A 83 7.84 -15.70 6.54
CA GLU A 83 7.70 -16.90 5.70
C GLU A 83 7.55 -16.54 4.21
N ALA A 84 6.70 -15.57 3.89
CA ALA A 84 6.51 -15.11 2.51
C ALA A 84 7.78 -14.43 1.97
N ARG A 85 8.48 -13.64 2.78
CA ARG A 85 9.73 -13.00 2.36
C ARG A 85 10.82 -14.01 2.04
N GLU A 86 10.99 -15.01 2.89
CA GLU A 86 11.99 -16.07 2.70
C GLU A 86 11.63 -16.96 1.50
N ARG A 87 10.35 -17.35 1.38
CA ARG A 87 9.88 -18.19 0.27
C ARG A 87 10.03 -17.54 -1.10
N TYR A 88 9.75 -16.24 -1.21
CA TYR A 88 9.73 -15.52 -2.50
C TYR A 88 10.92 -14.56 -2.67
N GLY A 89 11.93 -14.60 -1.79
CA GLY A 89 13.14 -13.77 -1.92
C GLY A 89 12.92 -12.26 -1.74
N LEU A 90 11.83 -11.84 -1.09
CA LEU A 90 11.45 -10.43 -0.97
C LEU A 90 12.33 -9.69 0.04
N LYS A 91 12.97 -8.62 -0.42
CA LYS A 91 13.85 -7.77 0.38
C LYS A 91 13.38 -6.31 0.36
N PRO A 92 13.67 -5.54 1.43
CA PRO A 92 13.50 -4.11 1.37
C PRO A 92 14.21 -3.50 0.17
N GLY A 93 13.56 -2.51 -0.44
CA GLY A 93 14.09 -1.85 -1.62
C GLY A 93 13.60 -2.41 -2.95
N LEU A 94 13.06 -3.63 -2.97
CA LEU A 94 12.46 -4.21 -4.17
C LEU A 94 11.07 -3.64 -4.43
N THR A 95 10.65 -3.67 -5.69
CA THR A 95 9.29 -3.30 -6.11
C THR A 95 8.45 -4.56 -6.25
N VAL A 96 7.26 -4.54 -5.67
CA VAL A 96 6.24 -5.59 -5.82
C VAL A 96 4.98 -5.00 -6.44
N LYS A 97 4.20 -5.84 -7.12
CA LYS A 97 2.92 -5.45 -7.68
C LYS A 97 1.79 -5.94 -6.79
N VAL A 98 1.00 -5.03 -6.26
CA VAL A 98 -0.20 -5.38 -5.48
C VAL A 98 -1.36 -5.57 -6.45
N LYS A 99 -1.90 -6.78 -6.50
CA LYS A 99 -2.92 -7.20 -7.47
C LYS A 99 -4.32 -7.15 -6.87
N LYS A 100 -4.46 -7.55 -5.61
CA LYS A 100 -5.75 -7.65 -4.91
C LYS A 100 -5.60 -7.30 -3.43
N ILE A 101 -6.60 -6.65 -2.86
CA ILE A 101 -6.70 -6.42 -1.41
C ILE A 101 -8.15 -6.62 -1.02
N GLU A 102 -8.41 -7.62 -0.18
CA GLU A 102 -9.76 -7.96 0.29
C GLU A 102 -9.82 -7.88 1.82
N PRO A 103 -10.78 -7.16 2.42
CA PRO A 103 -10.92 -7.13 3.87
C PRO A 103 -11.24 -8.54 4.39
N LEU A 104 -10.64 -8.89 5.52
CA LEU A 104 -11.00 -10.10 6.27
C LEU A 104 -11.94 -9.72 7.43
N PRO A 105 -12.87 -10.62 7.81
CA PRO A 105 -13.72 -10.45 8.99
C PRO A 105 -12.94 -10.17 10.28
#